data_AF-A0A6S6TXJ6-F1
#
_entry.id   AF-A0A6S6TXJ6-F1
#
_cell.length_a   1.000
_cell.length_b   1.000
_cell.length_c   1.000
_cell.angle_alpha   90.00
_cell.angle_beta   90.00
_cell.angle_gamma   90.00
#
_symmetry.space_group_name_H-M   'P 1'
#
loop_
_entity.id
_entity.type
_entity.pdbx_description
1 polymer ?
#
loop_
_entity_poly.entity_id
_entity_poly.type
_entity_poly.pdbx_seq_one_letter_code
_entity_poly.pdbx_strand_id
1 'polypeptide(L)' 'MTTAIVRGEEIDSEELLNLYLEKLRLLAKTSLEEKETLSVMEALKKSIIRLEGEMTGY' A
#
# COMPACT_ATOMS: atom_id res chain seq x y z
N MET A 1 -22.34 10.85 -8.22
CA MET A 1 -21.11 10.18 -7.77
C MET A 1 -21.36 8.70 -7.89
N THR A 2 -20.68 8.02 -8.83
CA THR A 2 -21.00 6.63 -9.19
C THR A 2 -20.14 5.69 -8.35
N THR A 3 -20.81 4.90 -7.53
CA THR A 3 -20.28 3.93 -6.57
C THR A 3 -19.81 2.66 -7.28
N ALA A 4 -18.61 2.18 -7.00
CA ALA A 4 -18.22 0.81 -7.30
C ALA A 4 -18.82 -0.11 -6.21
N ILE A 5 -19.73 -1.01 -6.62
CA ILE A 5 -20.37 -1.98 -5.72
C ILE A 5 -19.57 -3.29 -5.79
N VAL A 6 -18.79 -3.57 -4.76
CA VAL A 6 -18.30 -4.92 -4.44
C VAL A 6 -18.95 -5.34 -3.12
N ARG A 7 -19.49 -6.56 -3.11
CA ARG A 7 -20.36 -7.12 -2.06
C ARG A 7 -19.82 -6.94 -0.63
N GLY A 8 -20.57 -6.24 0.21
CA GLY A 8 -21.00 -6.73 1.52
C GLY A 8 -19.98 -6.69 2.67
N GLU A 9 -19.44 -5.52 2.99
CA GLU A 9 -19.18 -4.98 4.33
C GLU A 9 -18.63 -3.56 4.10
N GLU A 10 -19.16 -2.53 4.76
CA GLU A 10 -18.48 -1.22 4.76
C GLU A 10 -17.17 -1.43 5.53
N ILE A 11 -16.06 -1.52 4.80
CA ILE A 11 -14.74 -1.56 5.43
C ILE A 11 -14.58 -0.25 6.20
N ASP A 12 -14.36 -0.35 7.51
CA ASP A 12 -14.09 0.81 8.36
C ASP A 12 -12.87 1.55 7.77
N SER A 13 -12.92 2.87 7.75
CA SER A 13 -11.80 3.70 7.28
C SER A 13 -10.51 3.38 8.05
N GLU A 14 -10.62 3.00 9.33
CA GLU A 14 -9.49 2.54 10.13
C GLU A 14 -8.95 1.18 9.67
N GLU A 15 -9.84 0.23 9.36
CA GLU A 15 -9.46 -1.08 8.83
C GLU A 15 -8.79 -0.95 7.45
N LEU A 16 -9.34 -0.11 6.58
CA LEU A 16 -8.73 0.17 5.28
C LEU A 16 -7.35 0.79 5.44
N LEU A 17 -7.18 1.76 6.35
CA LEU A 17 -5.88 2.36 6.65
C LEU A 17 -4.88 1.31 7.16
N ASN A 18 -5.30 0.43 8.05
CA ASN A 18 -4.45 -0.64 8.58
C ASN A 18 -3.99 -1.59 7.48
N LEU A 19 -4.88 -1.98 6.56
CA LEU A 19 -4.54 -2.79 5.39
C LEU A 19 -3.53 -2.08 4.48
N TYR A 20 -3.69 -0.77 4.25
CA TYR A 20 -2.72 0.01 3.49
C TYR A 20 -1.34 0.04 4.15
N LEU A 21 -1.29 0.27 5.47
CA LEU A 21 -0.05 0.32 6.24
C LEU A 21 0.64 -1.04 6.27
N GLU A 22 -0.10 -2.14 6.39
CA GLU A 22 0.44 -3.49 6.34
C GLU A 22 1.05 -3.78 4.97
N LYS A 23 0.34 -3.46 3.89
CA LYS A 23 0.84 -3.63 2.52
C LYS A 23 2.09 -2.77 2.27
N LEU A 24 2.09 -1.53 2.74
CA LEU A 24 3.26 -0.65 2.67
C LEU A 24 4.48 -1.24 3.39
N ARG A 25 4.27 -1.77 4.61
CA ARG A 25 5.32 -2.41 5.40
C ARG A 25 5.92 -3.62 4.69
N LEU A 26 5.08 -4.47 4.11
CA LEU A 26 5.54 -5.66 3.37
C LEU A 26 6.38 -5.27 2.16
N LEU A 27 5.90 -4.33 1.34
CA LEU A 27 6.63 -3.85 0.16
C LEU A 27 7.99 -3.23 0.51
N ALA A 28 8.03 -2.45 1.59
CA ALA A 28 9.27 -1.82 2.05
C ALA A 28 10.25 -2.87 2.58
N LYS A 29 9.76 -3.85 3.36
CA LYS A 29 10.56 -4.95 3.87
C LYS A 29 11.17 -5.78 2.75
N THR A 30 10.36 -6.19 1.77
CA THR A 30 10.85 -6.93 0.58
C THR A 30 11.91 -6.13 -0.17
N SER A 31 11.71 -4.82 -0.35
CA SER A 31 12.71 -3.96 -1.02
C SER A 31 14.03 -3.85 -0.26
N LEU A 32 14.00 -3.89 1.08
CA LEU A 32 15.19 -3.89 1.93
C LEU A 32 15.91 -5.25 1.90
N GLU A 33 15.15 -6.35 1.87
CA GLU A 33 15.69 -7.71 1.77
C GLU A 33 16.33 -7.97 0.40
N GLU A 34 15.79 -7.40 -0.66
CA GLU A 34 16.31 -7.53 -2.02
C GLU A 34 17.53 -6.62 -2.29
N LYS A 35 17.73 -5.57 -1.50
CA LYS A 35 18.78 -4.56 -1.74
C LYS A 35 19.47 -4.16 -0.43
N GLU A 36 20.64 -4.72 -0.19
CA GLU A 36 21.48 -4.46 1.00
C GLU A 36 21.82 -2.99 1.25
N THR A 37 21.75 -2.12 0.24
CA THR A 37 22.14 -0.71 0.33
C THR A 37 20.97 0.27 0.41
N LEU A 38 19.72 -0.21 0.37
CA LEU A 38 18.58 0.69 0.39
C LEU A 38 18.32 1.20 1.81
N SER A 39 18.15 2.52 1.97
CA SER A 39 17.69 3.05 3.25
C SER A 39 16.19 2.76 3.47
N VAL A 40 15.76 2.69 4.73
CA VAL A 40 14.35 2.50 5.09
C VAL A 40 13.46 3.58 4.45
N MET A 41 13.95 4.83 4.41
CA MET A 41 13.24 5.96 3.79
C MET A 41 13.05 5.78 2.28
N GLU A 42 14.07 5.28 1.57
CA GLU A 42 13.97 5.02 0.13
C GLU A 42 13.07 3.83 -0.17
N ALA A 43 13.08 2.79 0.68
CA ALA A 43 12.19 1.65 0.56
C ALA A 43 10.73 2.11 0.67
N LEU A 44 10.41 2.88 1.72
CA LEU A 44 9.07 3.42 1.95
C LEU A 44 8.59 4.31 0.79
N LYS A 45 9.44 5.24 0.30
CA LYS A 45 9.10 6.11 -0.84
C LYS A 45 8.74 5.31 -2.09
N LYS A 46 9.52 4.27 -2.40
CA LYS A 46 9.23 3.38 -3.55
C LYS A 46 7.94 2.60 -3.35
N SER A 47 7.68 2.12 -2.14
CA SER A 47 6.46 1.40 -1.82
C SER A 47 5.22 2.29 -1.93
N ILE A 48 5.29 3.55 -1.50
CA ILE A 48 4.21 4.54 -1.67
C ILE A 48 3.91 4.76 -3.15
N ILE A 49 4.92 5.09 -3.96
CA ILE A 49 4.75 5.33 -5.40
C ILE A 49 4.11 4.12 -6.10
N ARG A 50 4.52 2.90 -5.70
CA ARG A 50 3.92 1.67 -6.22
C ARG A 50 2.43 1.57 -5.86
N LEU A 51 2.09 1.80 -4.59
CA LEU A 51 0.70 1.75 -4.13
C LEU A 51 -0.17 2.79 -4.84
N GLU A 52 0.33 4.02 -5.00
CA GLU A 52 -0.35 5.08 -5.76
C GLU A 52 -0.60 4.67 -7.22
N GLY A 53 0.37 4.00 -7.85
CA GLY A 53 0.24 3.44 -9.20
C GLY A 53 -0.78 2.30 -9.33
N GLU A 54 -0.95 1.49 -8.27
CA GLU A 54 -1.98 0.45 -8.21
C GLU A 54 -3.38 1.05 -7.99
N MET A 55 -3.47 2.20 -7.34
CA MET A 55 -4.73 2.91 -7.07
C MET A 55 -5.22 3.77 -8.23
N THR A 56 -4.38 4.12 -9.20
CA THR A 56 -4.78 4.94 -10.36
C THR A 56 -5.68 4.19 -11.36
N GLY A 57 -5.90 2.89 -11.15
CA GLY A 57 -6.83 2.06 -11.92
C GLY A 57 -8.22 1.86 -11.31
N TYR A 58 -8.52 2.47 -10.16
CA TYR A 58 -9.80 2.40 -9.45
C TYR A 58 -10.61 3.69 -9.56
#